data_AF-R9GW81-F1
#
_entry.id   AF-R9GW81-F1
#
_cell.length_a   1.000
_cell.length_b   1.000
_cell.length_c   1.000
_cell.angle_alpha   90.00
_cell.angle_beta   90.00
_cell.angle_gamma   90.00
#
_symmetry.space_group_name_H-M   'P 1'
#
loop_
_entity.id
_entity.type
_entity.pdbx_description
1 polymer ?
#
loop_
_entity_poly.entity_id
_entity_poly.type
_entity_poly.pdbx_seq_one_letter_code
_entity_poly.pdbx_strand_id
1 'polypeptide(L)' 'MINDNIYRTYVFTDRNTNHWIHQLTVKRTPGRHELVKLTIQELIEKHSLSEQDIIVE' A
#
# COMPACT_ATOMS: atom_id res chain seq x y z
N MET A 1 -19.42 20.73 -5.50
CA MET A 1 -18.17 20.32 -4.82
C MET A 1 -17.85 18.92 -5.33
N ILE A 2 -16.82 18.78 -6.17
CA ILE A 2 -16.38 17.47 -6.63
C ILE A 2 -15.71 16.80 -5.42
N ASN A 3 -16.44 15.91 -4.76
CA ASN A 3 -15.93 15.11 -3.67
C ASN A 3 -15.30 13.86 -4.30
N ASP A 4 -14.24 14.08 -5.08
CA ASP A 4 -13.45 12.98 -5.63
C ASP A 4 -12.68 12.36 -4.47
N ASN A 5 -13.32 11.39 -3.82
CA ASN A 5 -12.64 10.47 -2.93
C ASN A 5 -11.71 9.61 -3.80
N ILE A 6 -10.54 10.14 -4.14
CA ILE A 6 -9.51 9.39 -4.83
C ILE A 6 -8.93 8.42 -3.81
N TYR A 7 -9.14 7.13 -4.04
CA TYR A 7 -8.47 6.08 -3.30
C TYR A 7 -7.23 5.64 -4.07
N ARG A 8 -6.21 5.16 -3.35
CA ARG A 8 -5.06 4.48 -3.91
C ARG A 8 -4.96 3.12 -3.24
N THR A 9 -4.72 2.07 -4.01
CA THR A 9 -4.62 0.71 -3.49
C THR A 9 -3.17 0.27 -3.60
N TYR A 10 -2.64 -0.31 -2.53
CA TYR A 10 -1.33 -0.95 -2.48
C TYR A 10 -1.54 -2.44 -2.31
N VAL A 11 -1.07 -3.22 -3.26
CA VAL A 11 -1.17 -4.69 -3.27
C VAL A 11 0.22 -5.26 -3.00
N PHE A 12 0.32 -6.09 -1.96
CA PHE A 12 1.56 -6.72 -1.53
C PHE A 12 1.55 -8.18 -1.98
N THR A 13 2.52 -8.58 -2.80
CA THR A 13 2.60 -9.92 -3.39
C THR A 13 3.98 -10.53 -3.17
N ASP A 14 4.07 -11.81 -2.81
CA ASP A 14 5.34 -12.54 -2.82
C ASP A 14 5.78 -12.74 -4.27
N ARG A 15 6.85 -12.08 -4.70
CA ARG A 15 7.40 -12.23 -6.07
C ARG A 15 7.85 -13.64 -6.45
N ASN A 16 8.19 -14.49 -5.48
CA ASN A 16 8.66 -15.85 -5.75
C ASN A 16 7.49 -16.78 -6.09
N THR A 17 6.35 -16.56 -5.44
CA THR A 17 5.15 -17.41 -5.57
C THR A 17 4.02 -16.73 -6.34
N ASN A 18 4.15 -15.43 -6.64
CA ASN A 18 3.09 -14.53 -7.12
C ASN A 18 1.82 -14.57 -6.25
N HIS A 19 1.96 -14.93 -4.97
CA HIS A 19 0.83 -15.04 -4.06
C HIS A 19 0.53 -13.67 -3.47
N TRP A 20 -0.74 -13.26 -3.54
CA TRP A 20 -1.25 -12.12 -2.80
C TRP A 20 -1.11 -12.32 -1.29
N ILE A 21 -0.56 -11.32 -0.60
CA ILE A 21 -0.34 -11.34 0.85
C ILE A 21 -1.28 -10.37 1.55
N HIS A 22 -1.37 -9.13 1.05
CA HIS A 22 -2.11 -8.06 1.70
C HIS A 22 -2.56 -6.98 0.71
N GLN A 23 -3.61 -6.23 1.08
CA GLN A 23 -4.07 -5.06 0.34
C GLN A 23 -4.36 -3.92 1.31
N LEU A 24 -3.80 -2.75 0.99
CA LEU A 24 -4.01 -1.50 1.72
C LEU A 24 -4.69 -0.48 0.81
N THR A 25 -5.94 -0.14 1.12
CA THR A 25 -6.68 0.92 0.41
C THR A 25 -6.61 2.20 1.22
N VAL A 26 -6.01 3.26 0.66
CA VAL A 26 -5.87 4.55 1.33
C VAL A 26 -6.69 5.62 0.62
N LYS A 27 -7.38 6.44 1.41
CA LYS A 27 -7.97 7.67 0.89
C LYS A 27 -6.86 8.69 0.66
N ARG A 28 -6.78 9.26 -0.54
CA ARG A 28 -5.86 10.35 -0.88
C ARG A 28 -6.33 11.63 -0.21
N THR A 29 -5.94 11.80 1.05
CA THR A 29 -6.19 13.02 1.83
C THR A 29 -4.89 13.81 1.96
N PRO A 30 -4.89 15.13 1.68
CA PRO A 30 -3.74 15.99 1.97
C PRO A 30 -3.32 15.83 3.44
N GLY A 31 -2.01 15.68 3.69
CA GLY A 31 -1.45 15.54 5.04
C GLY A 31 -1.39 14.13 5.64
N ARG A 32 -1.87 13.09 4.93
CA ARG A 32 -1.75 11.69 5.40
C ARG A 32 -0.59 10.90 4.78
N HIS A 33 0.24 11.53 3.95
CA HIS A 33 1.31 10.85 3.20
C HIS A 33 2.31 10.11 4.09
N GLU A 34 2.74 10.75 5.19
CA GLU A 34 3.71 10.15 6.11
C GLU A 34 3.13 8.96 6.88
N LEU A 35 1.86 9.03 7.30
CA LEU A 35 1.17 7.90 7.92
C LEU A 35 1.07 6.72 6.95
N VAL A 36 0.73 6.97 5.68
CA VAL A 36 0.65 5.92 4.66
C VAL A 36 2.02 5.27 4.42
N LYS A 37 3.10 6.06 4.35
CA LYS A 37 4.46 5.52 4.25
C LYS A 37 4.83 4.62 5.43
N LEU A 38 4.58 5.09 6.65
CA LEU A 38 4.87 4.31 7.86
C LEU A 38 4.10 2.99 7.86
N THR A 39 2.81 3.01 7.54
CA THR A 39 2.01 1.79 7.42
C THR A 39 2.56 0.83 6.35
N ILE A 40 3.00 1.36 5.20
CA ILE A 40 3.62 0.54 4.16
C ILE A 40 4.92 -0.09 4.67
N GLN A 41 5.77 0.67 5.37
CA GLN A 41 7.03 0.15 5.95
C GLN A 41 6.77 -0.94 6.99
N GLU A 42 5.81 -0.75 7.89
CA GLU A 42 5.42 -1.78 8.87
C GLU A 42 4.93 -3.06 8.19
N LEU A 43 4.18 -2.95 7.09
CA LEU A 43 3.73 -4.11 6.31
C LEU A 43 4.88 -4.82 5.60
N ILE A 44 5.84 -4.07 5.06
CA ILE A 44 7.07 -4.63 4.46
C ILE A 44 7.82 -5.46 5.50
N GLU A 45 8.07 -4.90 6.69
CA GLU A 45 8.80 -5.59 7.75
C GLU A 45 8.04 -6.82 8.26
N LYS A 46 6.74 -6.65 8.56
CA LYS A 46 5.88 -7.72 9.07
C LYS A 46 5.83 -8.94 8.14
N HIS A 47 5.82 -8.71 6.84
CA HIS A 47 5.71 -9.75 5.84
C HIS A 47 7.06 -10.15 5.22
N SER A 48 8.18 -9.59 5.71
CA SER A 48 9.52 -9.82 5.16
C SER A 48 9.58 -9.56 3.64
N LEU A 49 8.90 -8.50 3.20
CA LEU A 49 8.82 -8.07 1.80
C LEU A 49 9.88 -7.02 1.48
N SER A 50 9.95 -6.66 0.20
CA SER A 50 10.69 -5.53 -0.33
C SER A 50 9.75 -4.53 -1.01
N GLU A 51 10.20 -3.30 -1.24
CA GLU A 51 9.40 -2.31 -1.98
C GLU A 51 9.03 -2.76 -3.41
N GLN A 52 9.80 -3.69 -3.99
CA GLN A 52 9.54 -4.27 -5.32
C GLN A 52 8.36 -5.25 -5.31
N ASP A 53 7.94 -5.71 -4.13
CA ASP A 53 6.82 -6.64 -3.93
C ASP A 53 5.47 -5.90 -3.82
N ILE A 54 5.48 -4.57 -4.01
CA ILE A 54 4.31 -3.70 -3.85
C ILE A 54 3.89 -3.13 -5.20
N ILE A 55 2.65 -3.43 -5.59
CA ILE A 55 2.01 -2.88 -6.78
C ILE A 55 1.04 -1.79 -6.34
N VAL A 56 1.09 -0.64 -7.01
CA VAL A 56 0.16 0.48 -6.75
C VAL A 56 -0.89 0.51 -7.86
N GLU A 57 -2.15 0.34 -7.48
CA GLU A 57 -3.34 0.41 -8.35
C GLU A 57 -4.16 1.68 -8.11
#